data_AF-A0A3A3HH90-F1
#
_entry.id   AF-A0A3A3HH90-F1
#
_cell.length_a   1.000
_cell.length_b   1.000
_cell.length_c   1.000
_cell.angle_alpha   90.00
_cell.angle_beta   90.00
_cell.angle_gamma   90.00
#
_symmetry.space_group_name_H-M   'P 1'
#
loop_
_entity.id
_entity.type
_entity.pdbx_description
1 polymer ?
#
loop_
_entity_poly.entity_id
_entity_poly.type
_entity_poly.pdbx_seq_one_letter_code
_entity_poly.pdbx_strand_id
1 'polypeptide(L)'
;MPARLGRHDAHPVPDRHETGSYPLDHRRAPCHFRRGSGRQYGRGSTAHGGTHPQCRFGSDELEPRAPGILPSRRALVSAAVIRSWSVADGARDFFSAVCETGLLERLSAHVSREWGRLSGRLKATIRDVARAAGVSVTSVSRHLNGQISLPEATANRIQRAAERLGYRPNAIARRLSSGKSETLGLITADIAYPLFAEIASASEAEAARHGYNLLMFNSRNLVEKEVSFLSRIEDRQVDGILLLTNHHDDGRLLRRINETGSVVLLDEDVPGAKAPRLFADNVHGGLLATRHLISRGHTRIAAIGGPRGLLSTTERLDGFMRALAEVGLDADPALLRFCAYEEAPASIAFLDLLEQDDPPTAIFTFGDMLATGVMRAARHAGVRIPEDISLVSFDDIRNADLLAPALTTVRQSAAEFGTRGVNMLLDFIAGRKSETATERVGVELVIRSSVAPPHRRPSGR
;
A
#
# COMPACT_ATOMS: atom_id res chain seq x y z
N MET A 1 74.36 1.83 8.19
CA MET A 1 74.30 3.21 7.66
C MET A 1 74.21 3.15 6.14
N PRO A 2 73.55 4.11 5.45
CA PRO A 2 72.39 4.94 5.83
C PRO A 2 71.07 4.26 5.34
N ALA A 3 69.84 4.58 5.74
CA ALA A 3 69.21 5.67 6.54
C ALA A 3 68.68 6.91 5.79
N ARG A 4 67.34 6.98 5.64
CA ARG A 4 66.38 8.11 5.85
C ARG A 4 64.96 7.56 5.54
N LEU A 5 63.90 7.73 6.34
CA LEU A 5 63.30 8.88 7.06
C LEU A 5 62.56 9.86 6.12
N GLY A 6 61.31 10.26 6.41
CA GLY A 6 60.51 10.01 7.62
C GLY A 6 59.00 10.30 7.51
N ARG A 7 58.33 10.40 8.68
CA ARG A 7 56.90 10.74 8.89
C ARG A 7 56.71 12.27 9.09
N HIS A 8 55.51 12.64 9.57
CA HIS A 8 55.06 13.95 10.10
C HIS A 8 54.44 14.91 9.06
N ASP A 9 53.37 15.66 9.36
CA ASP A 9 52.51 15.68 10.57
C ASP A 9 51.06 16.13 10.27
N ALA A 10 50.21 16.22 11.29
CA ALA A 10 48.77 16.55 11.17
C ALA A 10 48.36 17.86 11.84
N HIS A 11 47.19 18.38 11.44
CA HIS A 11 46.42 19.52 12.03
C HIS A 11 47.03 20.94 11.82
N PRO A 12 46.24 22.04 11.96
CA PRO A 12 44.85 22.12 12.41
C PRO A 12 43.84 22.77 11.43
N VAL A 13 42.60 22.84 11.90
CA VAL A 13 41.39 23.44 11.30
C VAL A 13 41.43 24.98 11.35
N PRO A 14 40.72 25.68 10.45
CA PRO A 14 39.93 26.84 10.90
C PRO A 14 38.44 26.68 10.62
N ASP A 15 37.67 26.80 11.69
CA ASP A 15 36.21 26.83 11.74
C ASP A 15 35.69 28.17 11.19
N ARG A 16 34.57 28.13 10.44
CA ARG A 16 33.74 29.31 10.13
C ARG A 16 32.25 28.94 10.09
N HIS A 17 31.62 29.15 11.24
CA HIS A 17 30.21 29.46 11.40
C HIS A 17 29.73 30.68 10.57
N GLU A 18 28.42 30.95 10.66
CA GLU A 18 27.63 32.05 10.05
C GLU A 18 27.26 31.80 8.56
N THR A 19 26.01 31.92 8.11
CA THR A 19 24.76 32.50 8.69
C THR A 19 23.58 31.52 8.52
N GLY A 20 22.40 31.69 9.12
CA GLY A 20 21.92 32.70 10.08
C GLY A 20 20.54 32.30 10.63
N SER A 21 20.30 32.50 11.92
CA SER A 21 19.13 31.98 12.65
C SER A 21 18.00 33.00 12.80
N TYR A 22 16.85 32.75 12.15
CA TYR A 22 15.62 33.51 12.37
C TYR A 22 14.81 32.93 13.55
N PRO A 23 14.28 33.78 14.47
CA PRO A 23 13.54 33.31 15.64
C PRO A 23 12.07 33.00 15.34
N LEU A 24 11.60 31.83 15.75
CA LEU A 24 10.19 31.44 15.73
C LEU A 24 9.54 31.66 17.12
N ASP A 25 9.04 32.86 17.42
CA ASP A 25 7.97 33.04 18.42
C ASP A 25 6.66 33.41 17.72
N HIS A 26 5.74 32.44 17.62
CA HIS A 26 4.30 32.72 17.70
C HIS A 26 3.59 31.68 18.58
N ARG A 27 3.70 31.91 19.89
CA ARG A 27 2.76 31.58 20.99
C ARG A 27 1.53 30.75 20.60
N ARG A 28 1.43 29.54 21.16
CA ARG A 28 0.17 28.77 21.21
C ARG A 28 -0.86 29.49 22.11
N ALA A 29 -2.04 29.79 21.57
CA ALA A 29 -3.21 30.22 22.36
C ALA A 29 -4.14 29.00 22.63
N PRO A 30 -4.56 28.74 23.87
CA PRO A 30 -5.46 27.62 24.17
C PRO A 30 -6.94 28.00 24.00
N CYS A 31 -7.65 27.33 23.09
CA CYS A 31 -9.10 27.47 22.94
C CYS A 31 -9.84 26.77 24.11
N HIS A 32 -10.24 27.54 25.11
CA HIS A 32 -11.06 27.03 26.22
C HIS A 32 -12.50 26.74 25.78
N PHE A 33 -12.92 25.48 25.96
CA PHE A 33 -14.31 25.05 25.82
C PHE A 33 -15.17 25.66 26.94
N ARG A 34 -16.26 26.38 26.61
CA ARG A 34 -17.21 26.90 27.60
C ARG A 34 -18.66 26.70 27.14
N ARG A 35 -19.49 26.12 28.01
CA ARG A 35 -20.93 25.88 27.78
C ARG A 35 -21.78 27.03 28.33
N GLY A 36 -22.89 27.32 27.65
CA GLY A 36 -24.18 27.55 28.32
C GLY A 36 -24.79 28.97 28.23
N SER A 37 -26.14 28.97 28.20
CA SER A 37 -27.10 30.10 28.19
C SER A 37 -27.03 31.10 27.01
N GLY A 38 -28.13 31.74 26.58
CA GLY A 38 -29.52 31.69 27.06
C GLY A 38 -30.55 32.21 26.01
N ARG A 39 -31.86 32.04 26.30
CA ARG A 39 -33.00 32.36 25.40
C ARG A 39 -33.27 33.88 25.27
N GLN A 40 -33.90 34.31 24.17
CA GLN A 40 -35.21 35.02 24.19
C GLN A 40 -35.92 35.09 22.80
N TYR A 41 -37.06 35.81 22.71
CA TYR A 41 -38.17 35.60 21.75
C TYR A 41 -38.70 36.89 21.06
N GLY A 42 -39.32 36.76 19.87
CA GLY A 42 -40.25 37.73 19.22
C GLY A 42 -40.32 37.49 17.69
N ARG A 43 -41.42 37.04 17.06
CA ARG A 43 -42.77 37.64 16.80
C ARG A 43 -42.72 38.95 15.95
N GLY A 44 -43.43 39.10 14.82
CA GLY A 44 -44.27 38.15 14.05
C GLY A 44 -45.19 38.86 13.00
N SER A 45 -46.09 38.10 12.31
CA SER A 45 -47.21 38.55 11.41
C SER A 45 -46.83 39.28 10.08
N THR A 46 -47.57 39.28 8.94
CA THR A 46 -48.78 38.63 8.34
C THR A 46 -48.88 39.10 6.85
N ALA A 47 -49.62 38.55 5.86
CA ALA A 47 -50.30 37.27 5.56
C ALA A 47 -50.95 37.33 4.13
N HIS A 48 -51.65 36.28 3.68
CA HIS A 48 -52.36 36.06 2.36
C HIS A 48 -51.50 35.52 1.19
N GLY A 49 -51.98 34.60 0.34
CA GLY A 49 -53.19 33.77 0.44
C GLY A 49 -53.57 32.94 -0.82
N GLY A 50 -54.02 31.69 -0.62
CA GLY A 50 -54.61 30.79 -1.65
C GLY A 50 -53.61 29.94 -2.46
N THR A 51 -53.91 28.70 -2.89
CA THR A 51 -55.03 27.76 -2.63
C THR A 51 -54.52 26.29 -2.64
N HIS A 52 -55.29 25.36 -2.05
CA HIS A 52 -54.94 23.92 -1.91
C HIS A 52 -56.19 23.03 -2.09
N PRO A 53 -56.03 21.75 -2.47
CA PRO A 53 -56.21 20.64 -1.50
C PRO A 53 -54.89 19.84 -1.29
N GLN A 54 -54.49 19.45 -0.07
CA GLN A 54 -54.93 18.30 0.77
C GLN A 54 -54.47 16.90 0.26
N CYS A 55 -53.90 15.99 1.05
CA CYS A 55 -53.63 15.94 2.52
C CYS A 55 -52.26 15.23 2.79
N ARG A 56 -51.41 15.67 3.73
CA ARG A 56 -51.39 15.40 5.20
C ARG A 56 -51.28 13.91 5.58
N PHE A 57 -50.49 13.48 6.58
CA PHE A 57 -49.39 14.05 7.39
C PHE A 57 -48.68 12.88 8.12
N GLY A 58 -47.44 13.04 8.58
CA GLY A 58 -46.78 12.06 9.47
C GLY A 58 -45.28 12.28 9.61
N SER A 59 -44.86 13.06 10.61
CA SER A 59 -43.46 13.17 11.03
C SER A 59 -43.08 12.03 11.97
N ASP A 60 -41.79 11.68 12.03
CA ASP A 60 -40.95 11.98 13.19
C ASP A 60 -39.47 11.76 12.86
N GLU A 61 -38.57 12.39 13.62
CA GLU A 61 -37.13 12.43 13.38
C GLU A 61 -36.41 11.24 14.03
N LEU A 62 -35.26 10.80 13.47
CA LEU A 62 -33.96 10.64 14.17
C LEU A 62 -32.93 9.84 13.35
N GLU A 63 -31.93 10.56 12.82
CA GLU A 63 -30.49 10.22 12.66
C GLU A 63 -30.00 8.91 11.96
N PRO A 64 -28.79 8.92 11.35
CA PRO A 64 -28.31 7.85 10.46
C PRO A 64 -27.66 6.65 11.17
N ARG A 65 -27.76 5.48 10.52
CA ARG A 65 -27.19 4.21 11.02
C ARG A 65 -25.68 4.07 10.71
N ALA A 66 -24.93 3.63 11.71
CA ALA A 66 -23.61 3.01 11.58
C ALA A 66 -23.74 1.45 11.49
N PRO A 67 -22.66 0.68 11.24
CA PRO A 67 -22.72 -0.42 10.25
C PRO A 67 -23.23 -1.77 10.77
N GLY A 68 -23.72 -2.59 9.83
CA GLY A 68 -24.27 -3.91 10.09
C GLY A 68 -23.21 -4.94 10.51
N ILE A 69 -23.38 -5.53 11.69
CA ILE A 69 -22.65 -6.71 12.14
C ILE A 69 -23.20 -7.95 11.42
N LEU A 70 -22.37 -8.63 10.64
CA LEU A 70 -22.71 -9.93 10.06
C LEU A 70 -22.95 -10.96 11.19
N PRO A 71 -24.13 -11.61 11.27
CA PRO A 71 -24.43 -12.53 12.35
C PRO A 71 -23.54 -13.78 12.28
N SER A 72 -22.99 -14.17 13.43
CA SER A 72 -22.10 -15.34 13.53
C SER A 72 -22.80 -16.65 13.11
N ARG A 73 -22.02 -17.66 12.73
CA ARG A 73 -22.51 -18.98 12.26
C ARG A 73 -23.49 -19.71 13.20
N ARG A 74 -23.65 -19.27 14.46
CA ARG A 74 -24.70 -19.77 15.37
C ARG A 74 -26.13 -19.46 14.90
N ALA A 75 -26.36 -18.33 14.23
CA ALA A 75 -27.71 -17.88 13.86
C ALA A 75 -28.35 -18.70 12.72
N LEU A 76 -27.54 -19.28 11.83
CA LEU A 76 -28.02 -19.98 10.63
C LEU A 76 -28.64 -21.35 10.90
N VAL A 77 -28.26 -22.03 11.99
CA VAL A 77 -28.79 -23.36 12.33
C VAL A 77 -30.25 -23.26 12.82
N SER A 78 -30.56 -22.28 13.67
CA SER A 78 -31.93 -22.08 14.19
C SER A 78 -32.93 -21.71 13.10
N ALA A 79 -32.52 -20.91 12.10
CA ALA A 79 -33.40 -20.46 11.02
C ALA A 79 -33.82 -21.59 10.05
N ALA A 80 -33.02 -22.65 9.92
CA ALA A 80 -33.27 -23.75 8.99
C ALA A 80 -34.31 -24.76 9.50
N VAL A 81 -34.37 -24.99 10.81
CA VAL A 81 -35.30 -25.98 11.43
C VAL A 81 -36.72 -25.43 11.55
N ILE A 82 -36.89 -24.12 11.72
CA ILE A 82 -38.18 -23.47 12.00
C ILE A 82 -39.09 -23.36 10.75
N ARG A 83 -38.55 -23.52 9.53
CA ARG A 83 -39.30 -23.25 8.28
C ARG A 83 -40.07 -24.44 7.67
N SER A 84 -40.17 -25.58 8.35
CA SER A 84 -40.73 -26.82 7.76
C SER A 84 -41.76 -27.58 8.62
N TRP A 85 -42.27 -26.99 9.70
CA TRP A 85 -43.26 -27.64 10.58
C TRP A 85 -44.52 -26.79 10.77
N SER A 86 -45.65 -27.32 10.32
CA SER A 86 -46.99 -26.72 10.43
C SER A 86 -47.89 -27.61 11.30
N VAL A 87 -47.70 -27.56 12.62
CA VAL A 87 -48.48 -28.33 13.61
C VAL A 87 -48.72 -27.48 14.87
N ALA A 88 -49.93 -27.64 15.44
CA ALA A 88 -50.55 -27.00 16.61
C ALA A 88 -49.67 -26.42 17.74
N ASP A 89 -50.23 -25.42 18.43
CA ASP A 89 -49.59 -24.59 19.47
C ASP A 89 -48.94 -25.35 20.64
N GLY A 90 -49.35 -26.59 20.94
CA GLY A 90 -48.70 -27.42 21.97
C GLY A 90 -47.21 -27.70 21.72
N ALA A 91 -46.73 -27.55 20.48
CA ALA A 91 -45.29 -27.61 20.17
C ALA A 91 -44.50 -26.42 20.77
N ARG A 92 -45.15 -25.28 21.01
CA ARG A 92 -44.53 -24.04 21.50
C ARG A 92 -44.18 -24.13 22.98
N ASP A 93 -45.10 -24.63 23.80
CA ASP A 93 -44.93 -24.78 25.25
C ASP A 93 -43.85 -25.83 25.57
N PHE A 94 -43.84 -26.95 24.83
CA PHE A 94 -42.76 -27.95 24.95
C PHE A 94 -41.39 -27.34 24.63
N PHE A 95 -41.28 -26.51 23.59
CA PHE A 95 -40.02 -25.85 23.26
C PHE A 95 -39.61 -24.78 24.30
N SER A 96 -40.56 -24.07 24.92
CA SER A 96 -40.26 -23.13 26.01
C SER A 96 -39.69 -23.87 27.22
N ALA A 97 -40.34 -24.94 27.68
CA ALA A 97 -39.87 -25.74 28.81
C ALA A 97 -38.48 -26.39 28.54
N VAL A 98 -38.22 -26.82 27.32
CA VAL A 98 -36.92 -27.40 26.90
C VAL A 98 -35.81 -26.33 26.76
N CYS A 99 -36.18 -25.07 26.53
CA CYS A 99 -35.27 -23.92 26.60
C CYS A 99 -35.00 -23.50 28.07
N GLU A 100 -36.05 -23.33 28.89
CA GLU A 100 -35.97 -22.88 30.30
C GLU A 100 -35.17 -23.83 31.19
N THR A 101 -35.22 -25.14 30.91
CA THR A 101 -34.40 -26.15 31.59
C THR A 101 -32.91 -26.13 31.18
N GLY A 102 -32.51 -25.26 30.24
CA GLY A 102 -31.16 -25.20 29.68
C GLY A 102 -30.74 -26.48 28.94
N LEU A 103 -31.69 -27.38 28.64
CA LEU A 103 -31.38 -28.72 28.12
C LEU A 103 -30.75 -28.64 26.72
N LEU A 104 -31.27 -27.75 25.86
CA LEU A 104 -30.71 -27.49 24.53
C LEU A 104 -29.29 -26.90 24.58
N GLU A 105 -28.98 -26.04 25.53
CA GLU A 105 -27.63 -25.50 25.68
C GLU A 105 -26.65 -26.56 26.16
N ARG A 106 -27.06 -27.38 27.14
CA ARG A 106 -26.24 -28.47 27.69
C ARG A 106 -26.03 -29.58 26.65
N LEU A 107 -27.04 -29.91 25.85
CA LEU A 107 -26.93 -30.81 24.68
C LEU A 107 -26.02 -30.20 23.61
N SER A 108 -26.24 -28.95 23.20
CA SER A 108 -25.40 -28.25 22.21
C SER A 108 -23.94 -28.18 22.64
N ALA A 109 -23.67 -27.88 23.90
CA ALA A 109 -22.32 -27.87 24.47
C ALA A 109 -21.74 -29.29 24.64
N HIS A 110 -22.55 -30.33 24.85
CA HIS A 110 -22.09 -31.72 24.87
C HIS A 110 -21.74 -32.21 23.45
N VAL A 111 -22.67 -32.08 22.50
CA VAL A 111 -22.48 -32.40 21.08
C VAL A 111 -21.30 -31.62 20.50
N SER A 112 -21.14 -30.33 20.81
CA SER A 112 -19.97 -29.54 20.34
C SER A 112 -18.63 -30.05 20.90
N ARG A 113 -18.61 -30.57 22.14
CA ARG A 113 -17.39 -31.13 22.76
C ARG A 113 -17.07 -32.53 22.24
N GLU A 114 -18.08 -33.38 22.07
CA GLU A 114 -17.91 -34.70 21.45
C GLU A 114 -17.56 -34.59 19.97
N TRP A 115 -18.20 -33.70 19.21
CA TRP A 115 -17.79 -33.39 17.83
C TRP A 115 -16.38 -32.77 17.78
N GLY A 116 -15.98 -31.98 18.78
CA GLY A 116 -14.60 -31.51 18.95
C GLY A 116 -13.59 -32.66 19.16
N ARG A 117 -13.92 -33.63 20.02
CA ARG A 117 -13.10 -34.85 20.22
C ARG A 117 -13.04 -35.74 18.99
N LEU A 118 -14.18 -35.97 18.34
CA LEU A 118 -14.30 -36.80 17.14
C LEU A 118 -13.57 -36.15 15.94
N SER A 119 -13.75 -34.85 15.71
CA SER A 119 -13.01 -34.12 14.66
C SER A 119 -11.51 -34.02 14.95
N GLY A 120 -11.09 -33.93 16.22
CA GLY A 120 -9.70 -34.10 16.64
C GLY A 120 -9.12 -35.49 16.33
N ARG A 121 -9.95 -36.55 16.35
CA ARG A 121 -9.60 -37.91 15.94
C ARG A 121 -9.69 -38.18 14.43
N LEU A 122 -10.30 -37.29 13.64
CA LEU A 122 -10.53 -37.47 12.20
C LEU A 122 -9.40 -36.94 11.30
N LYS A 123 -8.44 -36.17 11.84
CA LYS A 123 -7.21 -35.80 11.11
C LYS A 123 -6.12 -36.83 11.42
N ALA A 124 -5.73 -37.62 10.41
CA ALA A 124 -4.59 -38.51 10.52
C ALA A 124 -3.32 -37.76 10.92
N THR A 125 -2.44 -38.40 11.70
CA THR A 125 -1.18 -37.82 12.15
C THR A 125 0.02 -38.46 11.47
N ILE A 126 1.18 -37.83 11.57
CA ILE A 126 2.45 -38.39 11.07
C ILE A 126 2.80 -39.74 11.74
N ARG A 127 2.30 -39.99 12.96
CA ARG A 127 2.44 -41.28 13.66
C ARG A 127 1.59 -42.38 13.01
N ASP A 128 0.43 -42.02 12.45
CA ASP A 128 -0.45 -42.96 11.77
C ASP A 128 0.08 -43.30 10.37
N VAL A 129 0.67 -42.32 9.66
CA VAL A 129 1.44 -42.58 8.44
C VAL A 129 2.64 -43.48 8.72
N ALA A 130 3.43 -43.19 9.76
CA ALA A 130 4.57 -44.02 10.15
C ALA A 130 4.16 -45.47 10.48
N ARG A 131 3.05 -45.65 11.23
CA ARG A 131 2.46 -46.97 11.52
C ARG A 131 2.01 -47.68 10.24
N ALA A 132 1.26 -46.99 9.37
CA ALA A 132 0.69 -47.56 8.15
C ALA A 132 1.73 -47.81 7.03
N ALA A 133 2.85 -47.10 7.04
CA ALA A 133 4.00 -47.31 6.15
C ALA A 133 5.03 -48.29 6.72
N GLY A 134 4.97 -48.62 8.01
CA GLY A 134 5.90 -49.54 8.70
C GLY A 134 7.32 -48.99 8.82
N VAL A 135 7.48 -47.73 9.23
CA VAL A 135 8.77 -47.03 9.37
C VAL A 135 8.76 -46.09 10.59
N SER A 136 9.92 -45.53 10.97
CA SER A 136 9.97 -44.55 12.07
C SER A 136 9.31 -43.21 11.72
N VAL A 137 8.78 -42.50 12.72
CA VAL A 137 8.21 -41.15 12.55
C VAL A 137 9.27 -40.18 12.01
N THR A 138 10.52 -40.32 12.44
CA THR A 138 11.66 -39.52 11.96
C THR A 138 11.94 -39.78 10.48
N SER A 139 11.83 -41.03 10.03
CA SER A 139 11.98 -41.40 8.61
C SER A 139 10.87 -40.78 7.75
N VAL A 140 9.61 -40.83 8.20
CA VAL A 140 8.49 -40.16 7.50
C VAL A 140 8.70 -38.65 7.46
N SER A 141 9.03 -38.03 8.60
CA SER A 141 9.22 -36.58 8.70
C SER A 141 10.33 -36.08 7.78
N ARG A 142 11.52 -36.69 7.86
CA ARG A 142 12.65 -36.32 7.01
C ARG A 142 12.38 -36.58 5.52
N HIS A 143 11.69 -37.66 5.17
CA HIS A 143 11.38 -37.97 3.78
C HIS A 143 10.34 -36.99 3.19
N LEU A 144 9.23 -36.74 3.89
CA LEU A 144 8.20 -35.78 3.45
C LEU A 144 8.68 -34.32 3.47
N ASN A 145 9.75 -34.02 4.19
CA ASN A 145 10.44 -32.72 4.17
C ASN A 145 11.66 -32.69 3.20
N GLY A 146 11.88 -33.73 2.38
CA GLY A 146 12.99 -33.79 1.41
C GLY A 146 14.40 -33.93 2.01
N GLN A 147 14.52 -34.10 3.33
CA GLN A 147 15.79 -34.14 4.08
C GLN A 147 16.53 -35.48 3.98
N ILE A 148 15.87 -36.55 3.50
CA ILE A 148 16.51 -37.82 3.17
C ILE A 148 15.92 -38.42 1.90
N SER A 149 16.79 -38.95 1.04
CA SER A 149 16.39 -39.95 0.05
C SER A 149 16.22 -41.30 0.76
N LEU A 150 15.18 -42.05 0.38
CA LEU A 150 14.91 -43.41 0.86
C LEU A 150 14.83 -44.35 -0.34
N PRO A 151 15.11 -45.66 -0.17
CA PRO A 151 14.86 -46.64 -1.21
C PRO A 151 13.43 -46.53 -1.74
N GLU A 152 13.26 -46.64 -3.06
CA GLU A 152 12.00 -46.31 -3.74
C GLU A 152 10.80 -47.08 -3.17
N ALA A 153 10.97 -48.37 -2.86
CA ALA A 153 9.95 -49.20 -2.22
C ALA A 153 9.47 -48.65 -0.85
N THR A 154 10.34 -47.95 -0.12
CA THR A 154 10.03 -47.31 1.17
C THR A 154 9.37 -45.95 0.96
N ALA A 155 9.84 -45.16 -0.01
CA ALA A 155 9.18 -43.90 -0.42
C ALA A 155 7.73 -44.17 -0.87
N ASN A 156 7.55 -45.14 -1.77
CA ASN A 156 6.25 -45.60 -2.28
C ASN A 156 5.35 -46.26 -1.20
N ARG A 157 5.91 -46.64 -0.03
CA ARG A 157 5.11 -47.05 1.15
C ARG A 157 4.62 -45.84 1.95
N ILE A 158 5.48 -44.83 2.15
CA ILE A 158 5.15 -43.61 2.88
C ILE A 158 4.11 -42.79 2.12
N GLN A 159 4.29 -42.60 0.81
CA GLN A 159 3.39 -41.84 -0.05
C GLN A 159 1.97 -42.45 -0.05
N ARG A 160 1.84 -43.74 -0.39
CA ARG A 160 0.54 -44.45 -0.37
C ARG A 160 -0.10 -44.52 1.02
N ALA A 161 0.70 -44.53 2.09
CA ALA A 161 0.17 -44.44 3.46
C ALA A 161 -0.38 -43.04 3.78
N ALA A 162 0.29 -41.97 3.33
CA ALA A 162 -0.18 -40.60 3.52
C ALA A 162 -1.48 -40.33 2.73
N GLU A 163 -1.50 -40.69 1.44
CA GLU A 163 -2.66 -40.55 0.54
C GLU A 163 -3.90 -41.27 1.09
N ARG A 164 -3.78 -42.56 1.41
CA ARG A 164 -4.87 -43.39 1.95
C ARG A 164 -5.43 -42.88 3.28
N LEU A 165 -4.62 -42.18 4.07
CA LEU A 165 -5.03 -41.59 5.36
C LEU A 165 -5.49 -40.13 5.23
N GLY A 166 -5.48 -39.54 4.03
CA GLY A 166 -5.73 -38.10 3.85
C GLY A 166 -4.72 -37.20 4.58
N TYR A 167 -3.54 -37.73 4.91
CA TYR A 167 -2.52 -37.00 5.65
C TYR A 167 -1.91 -35.90 4.79
N ARG A 168 -1.91 -34.67 5.31
CA ARG A 168 -1.15 -33.55 4.77
C ARG A 168 -0.08 -33.14 5.78
N PRO A 169 1.19 -32.97 5.37
CA PRO A 169 2.24 -32.43 6.23
C PRO A 169 1.80 -31.12 6.89
N ASN A 170 1.94 -31.02 8.21
CA ASN A 170 1.62 -29.78 8.91
C ASN A 170 2.69 -28.73 8.59
N ALA A 171 2.35 -27.73 7.78
CA ALA A 171 3.27 -26.67 7.37
C ALA A 171 3.89 -25.93 8.57
N ILE A 172 3.14 -25.73 9.68
CA ILE A 172 3.67 -25.10 10.90
C ILE A 172 4.77 -25.98 11.53
N ALA A 173 4.58 -27.31 11.55
CA ALA A 173 5.58 -28.25 12.04
C ALA A 173 6.80 -28.35 11.09
N ARG A 174 6.61 -28.25 9.77
CA ARG A 174 7.72 -28.14 8.81
C ARG A 174 8.55 -26.88 9.09
N ARG A 175 7.90 -25.72 9.15
CA ARG A 175 8.51 -24.40 9.42
C ARG A 175 9.33 -24.40 10.72
N LEU A 176 8.76 -24.94 11.80
CA LEU A 176 9.47 -25.13 13.08
C LEU A 176 10.71 -26.04 12.96
N SER A 177 10.70 -27.03 12.08
CA SER A 177 11.82 -27.96 11.87
C SER A 177 12.86 -27.51 10.85
N SER A 178 12.53 -26.57 9.95
CA SER A 178 13.44 -26.00 8.95
C SER A 178 14.05 -24.66 9.38
N GLY A 179 13.44 -23.99 10.36
CA GLY A 179 13.80 -22.63 10.77
C GLY A 179 13.31 -21.54 9.80
N LYS A 180 12.66 -21.92 8.69
CA LYS A 180 12.11 -21.02 7.67
C LYS A 180 10.59 -20.95 7.76
N SER A 181 10.03 -19.77 7.55
CA SER A 181 8.61 -19.52 7.42
C SER A 181 8.06 -19.85 6.03
N GLU A 182 8.88 -19.92 4.97
CA GLU A 182 8.40 -20.06 3.58
C GLU A 182 7.32 -19.02 3.24
N THR A 183 7.49 -17.82 3.80
CA THR A 183 6.58 -16.68 3.70
C THR A 183 7.43 -15.42 3.54
N LEU A 184 7.14 -14.57 2.55
CA LEU A 184 7.74 -13.25 2.41
C LEU A 184 6.75 -12.19 2.91
N GLY A 185 7.26 -11.09 3.43
CA GLY A 185 6.43 -9.92 3.73
C GLY A 185 6.44 -8.91 2.58
N LEU A 186 5.35 -8.18 2.41
CA LEU A 186 5.30 -6.94 1.63
C LEU A 186 4.68 -5.85 2.50
N ILE A 187 5.46 -4.83 2.84
CA ILE A 187 4.95 -3.60 3.46
C ILE A 187 4.59 -2.62 2.32
N THR A 188 3.37 -2.10 2.33
CA THR A 188 2.89 -1.09 1.37
C THR A 188 2.54 0.22 2.08
N ALA A 189 2.95 1.34 1.49
CA ALA A 189 2.62 2.68 1.99
C ALA A 189 1.10 2.89 2.04
N ASP A 190 0.36 2.63 0.96
CA ASP A 190 -1.08 2.29 1.05
C ASP A 190 -1.51 1.38 -0.11
N ILE A 191 -2.22 0.29 0.20
CA ILE A 191 -2.79 -0.62 -0.81
C ILE A 191 -3.92 0.03 -1.64
N ALA A 192 -4.42 1.19 -1.22
CA ALA A 192 -5.35 1.98 -2.02
C ALA A 192 -4.71 2.59 -3.29
N TYR A 193 -3.38 2.74 -3.34
CA TYR A 193 -2.72 3.25 -4.56
C TYR A 193 -2.57 2.12 -5.61
N PRO A 194 -3.11 2.26 -6.84
CA PRO A 194 -3.15 1.15 -7.80
C PRO A 194 -1.78 0.56 -8.13
N LEU A 195 -0.73 1.39 -8.28
CA LEU A 195 0.64 0.91 -8.52
C LEU A 195 1.08 -0.10 -7.46
N PHE A 196 0.86 0.20 -6.17
CA PHE A 196 1.26 -0.69 -5.08
C PHE A 196 0.40 -1.97 -5.01
N ALA A 197 -0.86 -1.91 -5.45
CA ALA A 197 -1.70 -3.10 -5.59
C ALA A 197 -1.25 -4.00 -6.76
N GLU A 198 -0.80 -3.41 -7.87
CA GLU A 198 -0.25 -4.15 -9.02
C GLU A 198 1.12 -4.76 -8.70
N ILE A 199 2.01 -4.03 -8.00
CA ILE A 199 3.28 -4.57 -7.47
C ILE A 199 3.00 -5.71 -6.47
N ALA A 200 1.99 -5.59 -5.61
CA ALA A 200 1.60 -6.66 -4.68
C ALA A 200 1.12 -7.91 -5.42
N SER A 201 0.30 -7.75 -6.47
CA SER A 201 -0.16 -8.88 -7.29
C SER A 201 0.97 -9.57 -8.06
N ALA A 202 1.94 -8.81 -8.56
CA ALA A 202 3.12 -9.38 -9.24
C ALA A 202 4.08 -10.07 -8.24
N SER A 203 4.24 -9.49 -7.05
CA SER A 203 5.04 -10.07 -5.96
C SER A 203 4.45 -11.39 -5.46
N GLU A 204 3.12 -11.50 -5.35
CA GLU A 204 2.45 -12.74 -4.93
C GLU A 204 2.67 -13.85 -5.96
N ALA A 205 2.45 -13.54 -7.25
CA ALA A 205 2.62 -14.50 -8.33
C ALA A 205 4.05 -15.04 -8.45
N GLU A 206 5.08 -14.19 -8.29
CA GLU A 206 6.47 -14.65 -8.30
C GLU A 206 6.85 -15.37 -7.00
N ALA A 207 6.40 -14.90 -5.82
CA ALA A 207 6.64 -15.62 -4.56
C ALA A 207 6.08 -17.06 -4.62
N ALA A 208 4.86 -17.22 -5.16
CA ALA A 208 4.22 -18.51 -5.35
C ALA A 208 5.02 -19.44 -6.30
N ARG A 209 5.66 -18.87 -7.34
CA ARG A 209 6.53 -19.63 -8.27
C ARG A 209 7.79 -20.18 -7.59
N HIS A 210 8.31 -19.49 -6.57
CA HIS A 210 9.40 -19.99 -5.70
C HIS A 210 8.91 -20.83 -4.50
N GLY A 211 7.60 -21.11 -4.42
CA GLY A 211 6.99 -21.87 -3.31
C GLY A 211 6.78 -21.08 -2.01
N TYR A 212 6.99 -19.76 -2.03
CA TYR A 212 6.72 -18.87 -0.91
C TYR A 212 5.27 -18.37 -0.91
N ASN A 213 4.78 -18.03 0.28
CA ASN A 213 3.53 -17.30 0.47
C ASN A 213 3.85 -15.80 0.60
N LEU A 214 2.98 -14.89 0.16
CA LEU A 214 3.15 -13.45 0.45
C LEU A 214 2.20 -13.00 1.57
N LEU A 215 2.72 -12.29 2.57
CA LEU A 215 1.96 -11.67 3.65
C LEU A 215 2.06 -10.15 3.55
N MET A 216 0.93 -9.50 3.25
CA MET A 216 0.88 -8.07 2.98
C MET A 216 0.51 -7.25 4.23
N PHE A 217 1.20 -6.14 4.44
CA PHE A 217 1.00 -5.21 5.55
C PHE A 217 0.84 -3.77 5.01
N ASN A 218 -0.31 -3.13 5.27
CA ASN A 218 -0.55 -1.74 4.88
C ASN A 218 -0.16 -0.79 6.02
N SER A 219 0.85 0.06 5.82
CA SER A 219 1.29 1.05 6.81
C SER A 219 0.38 2.27 6.86
N ARG A 220 -0.27 2.66 5.76
CA ARG A 220 -0.87 4.00 5.57
C ARG A 220 0.16 5.11 5.75
N ASN A 221 1.37 4.87 5.25
CA ASN A 221 2.51 5.79 5.26
C ASN A 221 2.92 6.24 6.68
N LEU A 222 2.89 5.31 7.65
CA LEU A 222 3.21 5.57 9.06
C LEU A 222 4.40 4.71 9.52
N VAL A 223 5.53 5.38 9.77
CA VAL A 223 6.81 4.78 10.21
C VAL A 223 6.67 3.85 11.42
N GLU A 224 5.79 4.16 12.38
CA GLU A 224 5.55 3.30 13.57
C GLU A 224 5.09 1.89 13.19
N LYS A 225 4.27 1.78 12.13
CA LYS A 225 3.80 0.49 11.64
C LYS A 225 4.84 -0.20 10.78
N GLU A 226 5.57 0.53 9.94
CA GLU A 226 6.63 -0.05 9.11
C GLU A 226 7.70 -0.70 10.01
N VAL A 227 8.17 0.03 11.03
CA VAL A 227 9.05 -0.47 12.09
C VAL A 227 8.44 -1.67 12.85
N SER A 228 7.13 -1.65 13.11
CA SER A 228 6.42 -2.77 13.79
C SER A 228 6.23 -4.00 12.89
N PHE A 229 6.12 -3.83 11.58
CA PHE A 229 6.01 -4.91 10.61
C PHE A 229 7.38 -5.54 10.29
N LEU A 230 8.48 -4.78 10.37
CA LEU A 230 9.84 -5.33 10.24
C LEU A 230 10.15 -6.38 11.32
N SER A 231 9.58 -6.26 12.53
CA SER A 231 9.70 -7.27 13.61
C SER A 231 9.19 -8.66 13.22
N ARG A 232 8.41 -8.80 12.13
CA ARG A 232 7.90 -10.10 11.65
C ARG A 232 8.99 -11.04 11.13
N ILE A 233 10.17 -10.49 10.81
CA ILE A 233 11.40 -11.24 10.51
C ILE A 233 11.93 -11.91 11.78
N GLU A 234 12.06 -11.15 12.87
CA GLU A 234 12.51 -11.64 14.19
C GLU A 234 11.53 -12.67 14.78
N ASP A 235 10.23 -12.42 14.65
CA ASP A 235 9.15 -13.37 15.03
C ASP A 235 9.18 -14.68 14.20
N ARG A 236 9.99 -14.76 13.13
CA ARG A 236 10.00 -15.82 12.11
C ARG A 236 8.63 -16.07 11.47
N GLN A 237 7.85 -15.00 11.31
CA GLN A 237 6.58 -15.04 10.57
C GLN A 237 6.79 -14.83 9.07
N VAL A 238 7.87 -14.15 8.69
CA VAL A 238 8.37 -14.03 7.31
C VAL A 238 9.89 -14.23 7.27
N ASP A 239 10.43 -14.70 6.14
CA ASP A 239 11.87 -14.94 5.92
C ASP A 239 12.63 -13.69 5.45
N GLY A 240 11.89 -12.66 5.04
CA GLY A 240 12.36 -11.35 4.61
C GLY A 240 11.21 -10.50 4.07
N ILE A 241 11.47 -9.22 3.80
CA ILE A 241 10.44 -8.21 3.50
C ILE A 241 10.79 -7.36 2.27
N LEU A 242 9.81 -7.18 1.38
CA LEU A 242 9.77 -6.10 0.40
C LEU A 242 9.14 -4.87 1.07
N LEU A 243 9.78 -3.70 0.96
CA LEU A 243 9.32 -2.46 1.59
C LEU A 243 9.08 -1.38 0.53
N LEU A 244 7.80 -1.02 0.36
CA LEU A 244 7.36 0.21 -0.32
C LEU A 244 6.97 1.22 0.77
N THR A 245 7.70 2.33 0.86
CA THR A 245 7.39 3.48 1.74
C THR A 245 7.18 4.73 0.89
N ASN A 246 6.57 5.79 1.43
CA ASN A 246 6.36 7.06 0.71
C ASN A 246 6.45 8.27 1.67
N HIS A 247 7.36 8.20 2.64
CA HIS A 247 7.61 9.26 3.61
C HIS A 247 9.10 9.40 3.92
N HIS A 248 9.49 10.54 4.48
CA HIS A 248 10.82 10.73 5.06
C HIS A 248 10.99 9.86 6.31
N ASP A 249 12.12 9.17 6.44
CA ASP A 249 12.48 8.52 7.68
C ASP A 249 13.08 9.50 8.70
N ASP A 250 12.71 9.37 9.97
CA ASP A 250 13.32 10.09 11.11
C ASP A 250 14.49 9.30 11.74
N GLY A 251 15.07 8.39 10.95
CA GLY A 251 16.08 7.41 11.33
C GLY A 251 15.51 6.15 12.00
N ARG A 252 14.22 6.07 12.32
CA ARG A 252 13.63 4.86 12.94
C ARG A 252 13.58 3.70 11.96
N LEU A 253 13.18 3.93 10.71
CA LEU A 253 13.10 2.91 9.67
C LEU A 253 14.51 2.45 9.26
N LEU A 254 15.44 3.39 9.06
CA LEU A 254 16.86 3.15 8.81
C LEU A 254 17.50 2.24 9.87
N ARG A 255 17.34 2.58 11.16
CA ARG A 255 17.85 1.73 12.24
C ARG A 255 17.21 0.35 12.20
N ARG A 256 15.89 0.26 12.03
CA ARG A 256 15.18 -1.02 12.05
C ARG A 256 15.54 -1.94 10.88
N ILE A 257 15.73 -1.40 9.68
CA ILE A 257 16.22 -2.17 8.52
C ILE A 257 17.62 -2.72 8.81
N ASN A 258 18.52 -1.90 9.34
CA ASN A 258 19.90 -2.27 9.64
C ASN A 258 20.01 -3.26 10.82
N GLU A 259 19.04 -3.28 11.74
CA GLU A 259 18.91 -4.25 12.83
C GLU A 259 18.36 -5.61 12.37
N THR A 260 17.28 -5.60 11.57
CA THR A 260 16.55 -6.82 11.19
C THR A 260 17.18 -7.59 10.04
N GLY A 261 17.79 -6.88 9.07
CA GLY A 261 18.27 -7.46 7.83
C GLY A 261 17.15 -8.05 6.96
N SER A 262 17.51 -8.71 5.85
CA SER A 262 16.55 -9.37 4.93
C SER A 262 15.41 -8.46 4.43
N VAL A 263 15.67 -7.16 4.27
CA VAL A 263 14.76 -6.19 3.63
C VAL A 263 15.29 -5.83 2.24
N VAL A 264 14.39 -5.62 1.27
CA VAL A 264 14.68 -4.98 -0.03
C VAL A 264 13.76 -3.76 -0.18
N LEU A 265 14.34 -2.64 -0.59
CA LEU A 265 13.63 -1.38 -0.81
C LEU A 265 13.11 -1.31 -2.25
N LEU A 266 11.84 -0.93 -2.39
CA LEU A 266 11.15 -0.75 -3.68
C LEU A 266 10.61 0.69 -3.79
N ASP A 267 10.68 1.24 -5.01
CA ASP A 267 10.16 2.56 -5.45
C ASP A 267 10.86 3.78 -4.80
N GLU A 268 10.97 3.82 -3.46
CA GLU A 268 11.62 4.88 -2.67
C GLU A 268 12.81 4.36 -1.83
N ASP A 269 13.80 5.23 -1.58
CA ASP A 269 14.96 4.91 -0.74
C ASP A 269 14.76 5.26 0.74
N VAL A 270 15.46 4.52 1.61
CA VAL A 270 15.70 4.89 3.01
C VAL A 270 17.21 5.20 3.12
N PRO A 271 17.62 6.49 3.07
CA PRO A 271 19.03 6.86 2.93
C PRO A 271 19.93 6.25 4.01
N GLY A 272 21.00 5.58 3.57
CA GLY A 272 21.95 4.89 4.46
C GLY A 272 21.54 3.47 4.89
N ALA A 273 20.38 2.97 4.46
CA ALA A 273 19.95 1.61 4.78
C ALA A 273 20.78 0.54 4.05
N LYS A 274 21.13 -0.54 4.76
CA LYS A 274 21.86 -1.72 4.29
C LYS A 274 20.90 -2.75 3.68
N ALA A 275 20.21 -2.32 2.63
CA ALA A 275 19.24 -3.11 1.89
C ALA A 275 19.49 -2.98 0.38
N PRO A 276 19.36 -4.09 -0.39
CA PRO A 276 19.26 -4.00 -1.84
C PRO A 276 18.06 -3.12 -2.25
N ARG A 277 18.17 -2.51 -3.43
CA ARG A 277 17.27 -1.46 -3.92
C ARG A 277 16.82 -1.74 -5.35
N LEU A 278 15.53 -1.56 -5.62
CA LEU A 278 14.96 -1.56 -6.96
C LEU A 278 14.02 -0.36 -7.12
N PHE A 279 14.40 0.58 -7.98
CA PHE A 279 13.67 1.83 -8.22
C PHE A 279 13.31 2.00 -9.70
N ALA A 280 12.41 2.92 -10.04
CA ALA A 280 12.24 3.32 -11.43
C ALA A 280 13.46 4.12 -11.93
N ASP A 281 13.70 4.18 -13.24
CA ASP A 281 14.51 5.25 -13.82
C ASP A 281 13.73 6.57 -13.85
N ASN A 282 13.55 7.15 -12.65
CA ASN A 282 12.82 8.38 -12.41
C ASN A 282 13.40 9.58 -13.19
N VAL A 283 14.73 9.64 -13.36
CA VAL A 283 15.41 10.71 -14.11
C VAL A 283 15.08 10.58 -15.60
N HIS A 284 15.17 9.39 -16.17
CA HIS A 284 14.75 9.17 -17.56
C HIS A 284 13.26 9.43 -17.75
N GLY A 285 12.42 9.03 -16.81
CA GLY A 285 10.98 9.27 -16.88
C GLY A 285 10.61 10.76 -16.84
N GLY A 286 11.21 11.53 -15.92
CA GLY A 286 11.01 12.99 -15.88
C GLY A 286 11.50 13.69 -17.15
N LEU A 287 12.60 13.20 -17.73
CA LEU A 287 13.12 13.64 -19.02
C LEU A 287 12.13 13.35 -20.17
N LEU A 288 11.59 12.12 -20.24
CA LEU A 288 10.60 11.71 -21.26
C LEU A 288 9.31 12.55 -21.20
N ALA A 289 8.72 12.70 -20.00
CA ALA A 289 7.50 13.47 -19.78
C ALA A 289 7.65 14.92 -20.25
N THR A 290 8.76 15.55 -19.87
CA THR A 290 9.01 16.98 -20.11
C THR A 290 9.42 17.23 -21.56
N ARG A 291 10.27 16.39 -22.16
CA ARG A 291 10.58 16.43 -23.59
C ARG A 291 9.32 16.30 -24.46
N HIS A 292 8.36 15.47 -24.06
CA HIS A 292 7.09 15.37 -24.78
C HIS A 292 6.35 16.72 -24.78
N LEU A 293 6.15 17.34 -23.62
CA LEU A 293 5.51 18.66 -23.54
C LEU A 293 6.26 19.72 -24.39
N ILE A 294 7.58 19.76 -24.32
CA ILE A 294 8.42 20.65 -25.15
C ILE A 294 8.22 20.38 -26.65
N SER A 295 8.19 19.11 -27.08
CA SER A 295 7.94 18.73 -28.48
C SER A 295 6.55 19.08 -29.01
N ARG A 296 5.59 19.39 -28.12
CA ARG A 296 4.26 19.92 -28.48
C ARG A 296 4.24 21.45 -28.51
N GLY A 297 5.35 22.10 -28.16
CA GLY A 297 5.56 23.55 -28.22
C GLY A 297 5.40 24.28 -26.89
N HIS A 298 5.26 23.57 -25.76
CA HIS A 298 5.17 24.20 -24.44
C HIS A 298 6.54 24.70 -23.98
N THR A 299 6.59 25.97 -23.58
CA THR A 299 7.77 26.59 -22.94
C THR A 299 7.53 26.89 -21.47
N ARG A 300 6.33 27.35 -21.10
CA ARG A 300 5.92 27.56 -19.70
C ARG A 300 5.21 26.31 -19.17
N ILE A 301 5.99 25.45 -18.50
CA ILE A 301 5.58 24.14 -17.97
C ILE A 301 5.76 24.13 -16.45
N ALA A 302 4.75 23.68 -15.72
CA ALA A 302 4.81 23.48 -14.26
C ALA A 302 5.05 22.03 -13.87
N ALA A 303 5.56 21.83 -12.65
CA ALA A 303 5.73 20.52 -12.04
C ALA A 303 5.03 20.46 -10.68
N ILE A 304 4.19 19.44 -10.48
CA ILE A 304 3.55 19.13 -9.19
C ILE A 304 4.12 17.79 -8.70
N GLY A 305 4.97 17.87 -7.67
CA GLY A 305 5.65 16.74 -7.08
C GLY A 305 5.06 16.29 -5.73
N GLY A 306 5.54 15.14 -5.27
CA GLY A 306 5.33 14.66 -3.92
C GLY A 306 6.16 15.44 -2.88
N PRO A 307 6.35 14.88 -1.67
CA PRO A 307 7.20 15.49 -0.66
C PRO A 307 8.65 15.68 -1.13
N ARG A 308 9.16 16.93 -1.04
CA ARG A 308 10.55 17.28 -1.39
C ARG A 308 11.55 16.35 -0.69
N GLY A 309 12.54 15.84 -1.42
CA GLY A 309 13.63 15.03 -0.86
C GLY A 309 13.35 13.52 -0.75
N LEU A 310 12.15 13.05 -1.12
CA LEU A 310 11.98 11.65 -1.54
C LEU A 310 12.79 11.39 -2.81
N LEU A 311 13.19 10.13 -3.05
CA LEU A 311 13.99 9.77 -4.22
C LEU A 311 13.20 10.03 -5.50
N SER A 312 11.97 9.52 -5.60
CA SER A 312 11.16 9.67 -6.82
C SER A 312 10.90 11.14 -7.15
N THR A 313 10.54 11.96 -6.16
CA THR A 313 10.31 13.40 -6.34
C THR A 313 11.59 14.14 -6.74
N THR A 314 12.75 13.77 -6.19
CA THR A 314 14.02 14.43 -6.50
C THR A 314 14.50 14.08 -7.91
N GLU A 315 14.41 12.80 -8.30
CA GLU A 315 14.85 12.32 -9.60
C GLU A 315 13.88 12.67 -10.74
N ARG A 316 12.56 12.63 -10.52
CA ARG A 316 11.55 13.09 -11.50
C ARG A 316 11.72 14.61 -11.76
N LEU A 317 12.09 15.40 -10.75
CA LEU A 317 12.44 16.81 -10.90
C LEU A 317 13.77 17.03 -11.65
N ASP A 318 14.81 16.26 -11.36
CA ASP A 318 16.10 16.30 -12.09
C ASP A 318 15.91 16.02 -13.58
N GLY A 319 15.11 15.00 -13.94
CA GLY A 319 14.72 14.73 -15.32
C GLY A 319 13.98 15.90 -15.99
N PHE A 320 13.05 16.53 -15.27
CA PHE A 320 12.32 17.72 -15.73
C PHE A 320 13.25 18.93 -15.98
N MET A 321 14.14 19.25 -15.02
CA MET A 321 15.07 20.36 -15.15
C MET A 321 16.05 20.17 -16.31
N ARG A 322 16.55 18.93 -16.52
CA ARG A 322 17.42 18.60 -17.66
C ARG A 322 16.73 18.80 -19.00
N ALA A 323 15.48 18.36 -19.14
CA ALA A 323 14.72 18.51 -20.38
C ALA A 323 14.45 19.98 -20.73
N LEU A 324 14.23 20.86 -19.75
CA LEU A 324 14.13 22.31 -19.98
C LEU A 324 15.48 22.90 -20.43
N ALA A 325 16.58 22.54 -19.75
CA ALA A 325 17.92 23.03 -20.07
C ALA A 325 18.39 22.63 -21.49
N GLU A 326 17.96 21.46 -22.00
CA GLU A 326 18.23 21.01 -23.38
C GLU A 326 17.68 21.95 -24.47
N VAL A 327 16.70 22.78 -24.16
CA VAL A 327 16.14 23.81 -25.06
C VAL A 327 16.38 25.24 -24.58
N GLY A 328 17.30 25.43 -23.62
CA GLY A 328 17.65 26.75 -23.09
C GLY A 328 16.57 27.40 -22.21
N LEU A 329 15.73 26.58 -21.56
CA LEU A 329 14.75 27.02 -20.57
C LEU A 329 15.23 26.69 -19.16
N ASP A 330 15.07 27.62 -18.22
CA ASP A 330 15.29 27.38 -16.80
C ASP A 330 13.99 26.94 -16.10
N ALA A 331 14.13 26.15 -15.03
CA ALA A 331 12.99 25.75 -14.20
C ALA A 331 12.56 26.87 -13.24
N ASP A 332 11.57 27.67 -13.67
CA ASP A 332 10.95 28.73 -12.86
C ASP A 332 10.46 28.17 -11.49
N PRO A 333 11.03 28.61 -10.35
CA PRO A 333 10.61 28.14 -9.03
C PRO A 333 9.14 28.45 -8.71
N ALA A 334 8.56 29.49 -9.34
CA ALA A 334 7.14 29.82 -9.17
C ALA A 334 6.22 28.81 -9.87
N LEU A 335 6.73 27.96 -10.77
CA LEU A 335 6.00 26.89 -11.44
C LEU A 335 6.17 25.51 -10.77
N LEU A 336 6.89 25.43 -9.65
CA LEU A 336 7.07 24.20 -8.89
C LEU A 336 6.09 24.15 -7.70
N ARG A 337 5.43 23.02 -7.49
CA ARG A 337 4.63 22.73 -6.28
C ARG A 337 5.00 21.35 -5.74
N PHE A 338 4.93 21.19 -4.42
CA PHE A 338 5.27 19.95 -3.72
C PHE A 338 4.24 19.71 -2.63
N CYS A 339 3.65 18.53 -2.59
CA CYS A 339 2.53 18.20 -1.70
C CYS A 339 2.55 16.70 -1.33
N ALA A 340 1.59 16.21 -0.55
CA ALA A 340 1.42 14.77 -0.37
C ALA A 340 0.91 14.12 -1.67
N TYR A 341 1.18 12.82 -1.87
CA TYR A 341 0.70 12.04 -3.02
C TYR A 341 -0.81 11.74 -2.94
N GLU A 342 -1.63 12.79 -2.90
CA GLU A 342 -3.08 12.77 -2.65
C GLU A 342 -3.81 13.77 -3.56
N GLU A 343 -5.07 13.45 -3.92
CA GLU A 343 -5.85 14.28 -4.86
C GLU A 343 -6.09 15.71 -4.35
N ALA A 344 -6.38 15.88 -3.06
CA ALA A 344 -6.81 17.16 -2.51
C ALA A 344 -5.66 18.19 -2.39
N PRO A 345 -4.46 17.84 -1.87
CA PRO A 345 -3.28 18.69 -1.95
C PRO A 345 -2.89 19.03 -3.40
N ALA A 346 -2.96 18.07 -4.32
CA ALA A 346 -2.71 18.32 -5.74
C ALA A 346 -3.74 19.25 -6.39
N SER A 347 -5.02 19.16 -5.97
CA SER A 347 -6.09 20.06 -6.40
C SER A 347 -5.83 21.51 -6.00
N ILE A 348 -5.30 21.73 -4.78
CA ILE A 348 -4.94 23.07 -4.30
C ILE A 348 -3.72 23.59 -5.07
N ALA A 349 -2.64 22.79 -5.15
CA ALA A 349 -1.43 23.13 -5.88
C ALA A 349 -1.67 23.50 -7.36
N PHE A 350 -2.69 22.91 -7.99
CA PHE A 350 -3.15 23.27 -9.33
C PHE A 350 -3.80 24.66 -9.40
N LEU A 351 -4.69 24.98 -8.47
CA LEU A 351 -5.36 26.29 -8.41
C LEU A 351 -4.33 27.39 -8.12
N ASP A 352 -3.39 27.14 -7.20
CA ASP A 352 -2.24 28.01 -6.89
C ASP A 352 -1.32 28.29 -8.10
N LEU A 353 -1.41 27.51 -9.18
CA LEU A 353 -0.70 27.72 -10.44
C LEU A 353 -1.55 28.46 -11.49
N LEU A 354 -2.87 28.33 -11.44
CA LEU A 354 -3.80 29.05 -12.32
C LEU A 354 -4.03 30.51 -11.89
N GLU A 355 -3.86 30.83 -10.61
CA GLU A 355 -4.00 32.20 -10.08
C GLU A 355 -2.80 33.12 -10.38
N GLN A 356 -1.79 32.64 -11.11
CA GLN A 356 -0.64 33.45 -11.54
C GLN A 356 -0.97 34.32 -12.75
N ASP A 357 -0.38 35.53 -12.82
CA ASP A 357 -0.56 36.48 -13.94
C ASP A 357 -0.25 35.87 -15.31
N ASP A 358 0.79 35.02 -15.36
CA ASP A 358 1.13 34.14 -16.48
C ASP A 358 1.10 32.68 -16.00
N PRO A 359 -0.03 31.96 -16.15
CA PRO A 359 -0.16 30.59 -15.69
C PRO A 359 0.52 29.58 -16.64
N PRO A 360 0.89 28.38 -16.16
CA PRO A 360 1.51 27.36 -17.00
C PRO A 360 0.58 26.87 -18.11
N THR A 361 1.15 26.56 -19.28
CA THR A 361 0.42 25.98 -20.42
C THR A 361 0.41 24.45 -20.41
N ALA A 362 1.26 23.84 -19.58
CA ALA A 362 1.28 22.41 -19.34
C ALA A 362 1.75 22.09 -17.91
N ILE A 363 1.37 20.92 -17.41
CA ILE A 363 1.81 20.39 -16.11
C ILE A 363 2.37 18.99 -16.28
N PHE A 364 3.52 18.72 -15.66
CA PHE A 364 3.99 17.37 -15.35
C PHE A 364 3.71 17.06 -13.87
N THR A 365 2.89 16.05 -13.60
CA THR A 365 2.62 15.55 -12.25
C THR A 365 3.49 14.33 -11.97
N PHE A 366 4.12 14.23 -10.80
CA PHE A 366 5.07 13.14 -10.51
C PHE A 366 4.40 11.82 -10.06
N GLY A 367 3.15 11.56 -10.48
CA GLY A 367 2.38 10.36 -10.13
C GLY A 367 0.89 10.54 -10.39
N ASP A 368 0.20 9.49 -10.86
CA ASP A 368 -1.18 9.61 -11.37
C ASP A 368 -2.21 10.08 -10.31
N MET A 369 -1.99 9.89 -8.99
CA MET A 369 -2.85 10.48 -7.94
C MET A 369 -2.80 12.02 -7.91
N LEU A 370 -1.67 12.60 -8.29
CA LEU A 370 -1.53 14.05 -8.43
C LEU A 370 -2.26 14.49 -9.71
N ALA A 371 -2.24 13.68 -10.77
CA ALA A 371 -3.00 13.93 -11.99
C ALA A 371 -4.52 13.85 -11.78
N THR A 372 -5.05 12.88 -11.03
CA THR A 372 -6.49 12.82 -10.74
C THR A 372 -6.95 14.04 -9.93
N GLY A 373 -6.12 14.52 -8.99
CA GLY A 373 -6.32 15.80 -8.29
C GLY A 373 -6.37 16.99 -9.25
N VAL A 374 -5.38 17.14 -10.13
CA VAL A 374 -5.36 18.19 -11.18
C VAL A 374 -6.61 18.12 -12.07
N MET A 375 -6.96 16.95 -12.61
CA MET A 375 -8.12 16.77 -13.47
C MET A 375 -9.44 17.05 -12.75
N ARG A 376 -9.52 16.74 -11.45
CA ARG A 376 -10.66 17.06 -10.60
C ARG A 376 -10.78 18.57 -10.40
N ALA A 377 -9.70 19.26 -10.07
CA ALA A 377 -9.69 20.72 -9.87
C ALA A 377 -10.00 21.47 -11.17
N ALA A 378 -9.35 21.10 -12.29
CA ALA A 378 -9.61 21.66 -13.62
C ALA A 378 -11.09 21.61 -13.99
N ARG A 379 -11.74 20.45 -13.77
CA ARG A 379 -13.18 20.25 -14.01
C ARG A 379 -14.07 21.16 -13.16
N HIS A 380 -13.70 21.48 -11.92
CA HIS A 380 -14.46 22.40 -11.07
C HIS A 380 -14.21 23.87 -11.44
N ALA A 381 -13.00 24.20 -11.90
CA ALA A 381 -12.62 25.53 -12.37
C ALA A 381 -13.09 25.85 -13.81
N GLY A 382 -13.67 24.87 -14.53
CA GLY A 382 -14.06 25.00 -15.94
C GLY A 382 -12.89 24.97 -16.93
N VAL A 383 -11.69 24.62 -16.48
CA VAL A 383 -10.47 24.53 -17.30
C VAL A 383 -10.43 23.17 -18.00
N ARG A 384 -10.25 23.18 -19.32
CA ARG A 384 -10.23 21.96 -20.13
C ARG A 384 -8.80 21.43 -20.29
N ILE A 385 -8.68 20.11 -20.19
CA ILE A 385 -7.47 19.37 -20.54
C ILE A 385 -7.86 18.56 -21.79
N PRO A 386 -7.10 18.61 -22.90
CA PRO A 386 -5.85 19.34 -23.09
C PRO A 386 -5.99 20.81 -23.56
N GLU A 387 -7.21 21.30 -23.85
CA GLU A 387 -7.39 22.49 -24.69
C GLU A 387 -6.97 23.82 -24.05
N ASP A 388 -7.10 23.95 -22.73
CA ASP A 388 -6.67 25.14 -21.99
C ASP A 388 -5.32 24.90 -21.28
N ILE A 389 -5.06 23.65 -20.85
CA ILE A 389 -3.79 23.23 -20.25
C ILE A 389 -3.50 21.75 -20.55
N SER A 390 -2.27 21.43 -20.97
CA SER A 390 -1.81 20.04 -21.16
C SER A 390 -1.41 19.39 -19.84
N LEU A 391 -1.58 18.07 -19.71
CA LEU A 391 -1.20 17.30 -18.53
C LEU A 391 -0.43 16.03 -18.93
N VAL A 392 0.72 15.82 -18.31
CA VAL A 392 1.46 14.54 -18.30
C VAL A 392 1.63 14.06 -16.86
N SER A 393 1.65 12.75 -16.65
CA SER A 393 1.91 12.16 -15.33
C SER A 393 2.98 11.06 -15.32
N PHE A 394 3.05 10.31 -14.22
CA PHE A 394 3.92 9.16 -14.01
C PHE A 394 3.11 8.02 -13.37
N ASP A 395 3.63 6.80 -13.51
CA ASP A 395 3.21 5.50 -13.00
C ASP A 395 2.40 4.64 -14.01
N ASP A 396 1.48 5.24 -14.79
CA ASP A 396 0.56 4.58 -15.72
C ASP A 396 -0.37 3.54 -15.06
N ILE A 397 -1.09 3.99 -14.03
CA ILE A 397 -2.12 3.18 -13.37
C ILE A 397 -3.11 2.62 -14.39
N ARG A 398 -3.55 1.38 -14.18
CA ARG A 398 -4.33 0.57 -15.14
C ARG A 398 -5.58 1.21 -15.76
N ASN A 399 -6.13 2.28 -15.18
CA ASN A 399 -7.32 2.99 -15.66
C ASN A 399 -7.00 4.37 -16.28
N ALA A 400 -5.73 4.71 -16.53
CA ALA A 400 -5.32 6.01 -17.08
C ALA A 400 -5.88 6.29 -18.48
N ASP A 401 -6.22 5.25 -19.24
CA ASP A 401 -6.93 5.31 -20.53
C ASP A 401 -8.44 5.58 -20.39
N LEU A 402 -9.05 5.20 -19.27
CA LEU A 402 -10.47 5.43 -18.94
C LEU A 402 -10.75 6.83 -18.38
N LEU A 403 -9.69 7.63 -18.13
CA LEU A 403 -9.81 9.03 -17.74
C LEU A 403 -10.34 9.89 -18.91
N ALA A 404 -10.89 11.06 -18.59
CA ALA A 404 -11.44 12.00 -19.56
C ALA A 404 -10.79 13.39 -19.41
N PRO A 405 -9.83 13.76 -20.29
CA PRO A 405 -9.25 12.96 -21.38
C PRO A 405 -8.38 11.79 -20.88
N ALA A 406 -8.12 10.84 -21.77
CA ALA A 406 -7.21 9.73 -21.50
C ALA A 406 -5.78 10.26 -21.26
N LEU A 407 -5.17 9.87 -20.14
CA LEU A 407 -3.98 10.52 -19.58
C LEU A 407 -2.67 10.05 -20.23
N THR A 408 -1.88 10.97 -20.76
CA THR A 408 -0.48 10.73 -21.13
C THR A 408 0.36 10.63 -19.85
N THR A 409 1.09 9.54 -19.67
CA THR A 409 1.81 9.26 -18.42
C THR A 409 3.00 8.34 -18.66
N VAL A 410 4.01 8.42 -17.79
CA VAL A 410 5.23 7.61 -17.86
C VAL A 410 5.03 6.31 -17.09
N ARG A 411 4.93 5.19 -17.81
CA ARG A 411 4.75 3.86 -17.23
C ARG A 411 6.01 3.40 -16.52
N GLN A 412 5.86 2.91 -15.30
CA GLN A 412 6.83 2.01 -14.66
C GLN A 412 6.25 0.60 -14.51
N SER A 413 7.04 -0.44 -14.78
CA SER A 413 6.55 -1.82 -14.87
C SER A 413 6.34 -2.45 -13.48
N ALA A 414 5.12 -2.36 -12.94
CA ALA A 414 4.73 -3.03 -11.69
C ALA A 414 5.04 -4.54 -11.68
N ALA A 415 4.96 -5.18 -12.85
CA ALA A 415 5.33 -6.58 -13.06
C ALA A 415 6.83 -6.83 -12.88
N GLU A 416 7.70 -5.93 -13.34
CA GLU A 416 9.13 -5.99 -13.07
C GLU A 416 9.43 -5.75 -11.58
N PHE A 417 8.78 -4.78 -10.93
CA PHE A 417 8.97 -4.55 -9.49
C PHE A 417 8.66 -5.79 -8.65
N GLY A 418 7.50 -6.44 -8.88
CA GLY A 418 7.16 -7.67 -8.17
C GLY A 418 8.12 -8.82 -8.49
N THR A 419 8.39 -9.06 -9.77
CA THR A 419 9.24 -10.18 -10.20
C THR A 419 10.70 -10.00 -9.75
N ARG A 420 11.31 -8.85 -10.05
CA ARG A 420 12.72 -8.57 -9.73
C ARG A 420 12.90 -8.30 -8.24
N GLY A 421 11.94 -7.67 -7.57
CA GLY A 421 11.94 -7.47 -6.12
C GLY A 421 11.96 -8.79 -5.35
N VAL A 422 11.04 -9.73 -5.67
CA VAL A 422 11.02 -11.07 -5.05
C VAL A 422 12.33 -11.83 -5.30
N ASN A 423 12.82 -11.85 -6.54
CA ASN A 423 14.09 -12.53 -6.85
C ASN A 423 15.29 -11.89 -6.13
N MET A 424 15.37 -10.56 -6.07
CA MET A 424 16.40 -9.83 -5.34
C MET A 424 16.37 -10.13 -3.84
N LEU A 425 15.19 -10.22 -3.24
CA LEU A 425 14.99 -10.59 -1.84
C LEU A 425 15.40 -12.04 -1.57
N LEU A 426 15.02 -12.99 -2.44
CA LEU A 426 15.40 -14.40 -2.33
C LEU A 426 16.92 -14.62 -2.53
N ASP A 427 17.56 -13.85 -3.39
CA ASP A 427 19.03 -13.81 -3.52
C ASP A 427 19.70 -13.21 -2.28
N PHE A 428 19.13 -12.15 -1.69
CA PHE A 428 19.67 -11.51 -0.49
C PHE A 428 19.59 -12.42 0.75
N ILE A 429 18.42 -13.02 1.00
CA ILE A 429 18.21 -14.04 2.06
C ILE A 429 19.16 -15.23 1.89
N ALA A 430 19.53 -15.57 0.65
CA ALA A 430 20.45 -16.66 0.34
C ALA A 430 21.94 -16.25 0.28
N GLY A 431 22.30 -15.00 0.62
CA GLY A 431 23.67 -14.49 0.59
C GLY A 431 24.28 -14.33 -0.81
N ARG A 432 23.46 -14.28 -1.86
CA ARG A 432 23.87 -14.08 -3.26
C ARG A 432 23.81 -12.62 -3.73
N LYS A 433 23.09 -11.75 -3.01
CA LYS A 433 22.99 -10.30 -3.29
C LYS A 433 23.77 -9.49 -2.25
N SER A 434 24.38 -8.38 -2.66
CA SER A 434 24.98 -7.40 -1.75
C SER A 434 23.92 -6.49 -1.12
N GLU A 435 24.08 -6.14 0.16
CA GLU A 435 23.30 -5.09 0.85
C GLU A 435 23.42 -3.70 0.20
N THR A 436 24.38 -3.51 -0.73
CA THR A 436 24.60 -2.27 -1.49
C THR A 436 24.07 -2.33 -2.94
N ALA A 437 23.49 -3.45 -3.38
CA ALA A 437 23.05 -3.60 -4.76
C ALA A 437 21.86 -2.69 -5.09
N THR A 438 21.99 -1.84 -6.11
CA THR A 438 20.92 -0.96 -6.60
C THR A 438 20.65 -1.26 -8.07
N GLU A 439 19.39 -1.47 -8.41
CA GLU A 439 18.91 -1.70 -9.78
C GLU A 439 17.82 -0.71 -10.17
N ARG A 440 17.62 -0.56 -11.49
CA ARG A 440 16.53 0.24 -12.06
C ARG A 440 15.57 -0.60 -12.90
N VAL A 441 14.28 -0.28 -12.82
CA VAL A 441 13.21 -0.70 -13.73
C VAL A 441 13.11 0.34 -14.85
N GLY A 442 13.03 -0.13 -16.10
CA GLY A 442 12.88 0.74 -17.26
C GLY A 442 11.51 1.44 -17.27
N VAL A 443 11.46 2.63 -17.89
CA VAL A 443 10.23 3.43 -18.00
C VAL A 443 10.01 3.87 -19.44
N GLU A 444 8.74 3.98 -19.84
CA GLU A 444 8.32 4.40 -21.19
C GLU A 444 7.20 5.44 -21.13
N LEU A 445 7.12 6.32 -22.13
CA LEU A 445 6.05 7.31 -22.20
C LEU A 445 4.84 6.77 -22.97
N VAL A 446 3.70 6.67 -22.30
CA VAL A 446 2.44 6.23 -22.89
C VAL A 446 1.66 7.46 -23.32
N ILE A 447 1.77 7.82 -24.61
CA ILE A 447 1.09 8.99 -25.19
C ILE A 447 -0.40 8.68 -25.38
N ARG A 448 -1.26 9.52 -24.79
CA ARG A 448 -2.72 9.49 -24.94
C ARG A 448 -3.25 10.89 -25.32
N SER A 449 -4.39 11.32 -24.79
CA SER A 449 -5.15 12.49 -25.25
C SER A 449 -5.04 13.75 -24.38
N SER A 450 -4.33 13.70 -23.24
CA SER A 450 -4.21 14.83 -22.31
C SER A 450 -3.17 15.89 -22.70
N VAL A 451 -2.60 15.85 -23.92
CA VAL A 451 -1.60 16.82 -24.39
C VAL A 451 -1.90 17.33 -25.80
N ALA A 452 -2.08 18.65 -25.92
CA ALA A 452 -2.21 19.38 -27.18
C ALA A 452 -1.11 20.45 -27.30
N PRO A 453 -0.88 21.06 -28.48
CA PRO A 453 -0.03 22.26 -28.56
C PRO A 453 -0.63 23.40 -27.72
N PRO A 454 0.20 24.27 -27.10
CA PRO A 454 -0.32 25.33 -26.22
C PRO A 454 -1.28 26.25 -26.97
N HIS A 455 -2.48 26.41 -26.41
CA HIS A 455 -3.44 27.38 -26.91
C HIS A 455 -2.87 28.79 -26.72
N ARG A 456 -2.50 29.46 -27.81
CA ARG A 456 -2.16 30.89 -27.77
C ARG A 456 -3.38 31.67 -27.30
N ARG A 457 -3.41 32.09 -26.03
CA ARG A 457 -4.30 33.17 -25.60
C ARG A 457 -3.93 34.40 -26.43
N PRO A 458 -4.89 35.11 -27.06
CA PRO A 458 -4.59 36.36 -27.72
C PRO A 458 -3.95 37.33 -26.72
N SER A 459 -2.79 37.88 -27.06
CA SER A 459 -2.03 38.75 -26.18
C SER A 459 -2.70 40.11 -26.03
N GLY A 460 -3.55 40.25 -25.01
CA GLY A 460 -4.05 41.52 -24.51
C GLY A 460 -5.57 41.61 -24.34
N ARG A 461 -5.97 42.04 -23.15
CA ARG A 461 -6.76 43.27 -22.98
C ARG A 461 -6.25 44.05 -21.78
#